data_AF-A0A973GIB6-F1
#
_entry.id   AF-A0A973GIB6-F1
#
_cell.length_a   1.000
_cell.length_b   1.000
_cell.length_c   1.000
_cell.angle_alpha   90.00
_cell.angle_beta   90.00
_cell.angle_gamma   90.00
#
_symmetry.space_group_name_H-M   'P 1'
#
loop_
_entity.id
_entity.type
_entity.pdbx_description
1 polymer ?
#
loop_
_entity_poly.entity_id
_entity_poly.type
_entity_poly.pdbx_seq_one_letter_code
_entity_poly.pdbx_strand_id
1 'polypeptide(L)'
;MSEEPVIEAIADQPSTKKDRVRKIAISLFNFGKKHKLALAITSVILLIILAIYNVMPTASIGDLIMINLDTTVKIKLGQTAKLKYDDVSVSINHFINDPCPADKTCFGDGQFADYKFTVNGKGYYANSLITANGGGYKLSTISTDYTTYTEIKLTKTSDN
;
A
#
# COMPACT_ATOMS: atom_id res chain seq x y z
N MET A 1 -10.86 -16.83 79.18
CA MET A 1 -9.68 -16.50 78.34
C MET A 1 -9.75 -17.42 77.14
N SER A 2 -10.17 -16.88 76.01
CA SER A 2 -10.32 -17.61 74.75
C SER A 2 -9.16 -17.21 73.85
N GLU A 3 -8.34 -18.17 73.44
CA GLU A 3 -7.27 -17.96 72.46
C GLU A 3 -7.88 -18.02 71.06
N GLU A 4 -7.78 -16.91 70.31
CA GLU A 4 -8.10 -16.88 68.87
C GLU A 4 -6.91 -17.40 68.06
N PRO A 5 -7.15 -18.10 66.92
CA PRO A 5 -6.08 -18.58 66.05
C PRO A 5 -5.56 -17.45 65.16
N VAL A 6 -4.24 -17.26 65.16
CA VAL A 6 -3.56 -16.38 64.22
C VAL A 6 -3.60 -17.02 62.83
N ILE A 7 -4.45 -16.48 61.95
CA ILE A 7 -4.44 -16.80 60.52
C ILE A 7 -3.25 -16.08 59.89
N GLU A 8 -2.20 -16.83 59.59
CA GLU A 8 -1.04 -16.34 58.86
C GLU A 8 -1.44 -16.08 57.40
N ALA A 9 -1.60 -14.80 57.07
CA ALA A 9 -1.86 -14.37 55.70
C ALA A 9 -0.63 -14.66 54.84
N ILE A 10 -0.75 -15.65 53.94
CA ILE A 10 0.23 -15.90 52.88
C ILE A 10 0.24 -14.68 51.97
N ALA A 11 1.18 -13.77 52.21
CA ALA A 11 1.42 -12.60 51.40
C ALA A 11 1.90 -13.06 50.01
N ASP A 12 1.00 -13.01 49.03
CA ASP A 12 1.33 -13.20 47.63
C ASP A 12 2.21 -12.02 47.19
N GLN A 13 3.54 -12.23 47.15
CA GLN A 13 4.48 -11.17 46.83
C GLN A 13 4.28 -10.70 45.37
N PRO A 14 4.21 -9.37 45.11
CA PRO A 14 4.05 -8.84 43.78
C PRO A 14 5.28 -9.14 42.92
N SER A 15 5.15 -10.07 41.97
CA SER A 15 6.21 -10.41 41.02
C SER A 15 6.74 -9.14 40.34
N THR A 16 8.05 -8.88 40.45
CA THR A 16 8.63 -7.67 39.86
C THR A 16 8.50 -7.72 38.33
N LYS A 17 8.38 -6.54 37.68
CA LYS A 17 8.29 -6.41 36.21
C LYS A 17 9.43 -7.15 35.49
N LYS A 18 10.59 -7.27 36.15
CA LYS A 18 11.80 -7.96 35.69
C LYS A 18 11.63 -9.48 35.64
N ASP A 19 10.94 -10.07 36.62
CA ASP A 19 10.67 -11.51 36.67
C ASP A 19 9.64 -11.95 35.61
N ARG A 20 8.67 -11.09 35.30
CA ARG A 20 7.71 -11.32 34.20
C ARG A 20 8.41 -11.35 32.85
N VAL A 21 9.30 -10.38 32.57
CA VAL A 21 10.07 -10.34 31.31
C VAL A 21 10.98 -11.56 31.18
N ARG A 22 11.65 -11.97 32.27
CA ARG A 22 12.52 -13.15 32.27
C ARG A 22 11.75 -14.44 32.02
N LYS A 23 10.56 -14.62 32.61
CA LYS A 23 9.68 -15.77 32.35
C LYS A 23 9.19 -15.82 30.90
N ILE A 24 8.83 -14.68 30.31
CA ILE A 24 8.42 -14.59 28.90
C ILE A 24 9.58 -14.98 27.97
N ALA A 25 10.79 -14.46 28.24
CA ALA A 25 11.97 -14.78 27.44
C ALA A 25 12.33 -16.27 27.48
N ILE A 26 12.27 -16.91 28.66
CA ILE A 26 12.52 -18.35 28.81
C ILE A 26 11.44 -19.17 28.08
N SER A 27 10.18 -18.76 28.18
CA SER A 27 9.07 -19.41 27.48
C SER A 27 9.24 -19.35 25.96
N LEU A 28 9.57 -18.17 25.40
CA LEU A 28 9.85 -18.00 23.98
C LEU A 28 11.06 -18.81 23.51
N PHE A 29 12.12 -18.88 24.32
CA PHE A 29 13.30 -19.69 24.00
C PHE A 29 12.97 -21.18 23.93
N ASN A 30 12.19 -21.69 24.90
CA ASN A 30 11.76 -23.09 24.93
C ASN A 30 10.79 -23.41 23.79
N PHE A 31 9.88 -22.48 23.47
CA PHE A 31 9.00 -22.59 22.30
C PHE A 31 9.81 -22.64 21.01
N GLY A 32 10.77 -21.73 20.84
CA GLY A 32 11.69 -21.70 19.70
C GLY A 32 12.47 -23.01 19.56
N LYS A 33 12.96 -23.58 20.67
CA LYS A 33 13.64 -24.89 20.68
C LYS A 33 12.73 -26.05 20.26
N LYS A 34 11.47 -26.06 20.71
CA LYS A 34 10.50 -27.12 20.41
C LYS A 34 9.96 -27.04 18.98
N HIS A 35 9.85 -25.82 18.43
CA HIS A 35 9.24 -25.56 17.13
C HIS A 35 10.24 -25.09 16.06
N LYS A 36 11.54 -25.38 16.21
CA LYS A 36 12.60 -24.95 15.28
C LYS A 36 12.27 -25.23 13.81
N LEU A 37 11.79 -26.44 13.51
CA LEU A 37 11.47 -26.84 12.14
C LEU A 37 10.28 -26.04 11.58
N ALA A 38 9.20 -25.88 12.37
CA ALA A 38 8.04 -25.10 11.98
C ALA A 38 8.40 -23.62 11.77
N LEU A 39 9.22 -23.05 12.65
CA LEU A 39 9.73 -21.67 12.53
C LEU A 39 10.64 -21.48 11.32
N ALA A 40 11.46 -22.49 10.99
CA ALA A 40 12.30 -22.46 9.80
C ALA A 40 11.47 -22.56 8.51
N ILE A 41 10.44 -23.40 8.49
CA ILE A 41 9.55 -23.52 7.32
C ILE A 41 8.76 -22.21 7.12
N THR A 42 8.19 -21.66 8.19
CA THR A 42 7.44 -20.39 8.08
C THR A 42 8.33 -19.23 7.67
N SER A 43 9.58 -19.17 8.14
CA SER A 43 10.52 -18.12 7.70
C SER A 43 10.88 -18.27 6.21
N VAL A 44 11.11 -19.49 5.73
CA VAL A 44 11.36 -19.76 4.30
C VAL A 44 10.15 -19.35 3.45
N ILE A 45 8.93 -19.72 3.86
CA ILE A 45 7.71 -19.33 3.15
C ILE A 45 7.56 -17.79 3.12
N LEU A 46 7.81 -17.12 4.24
CA LEU A 46 7.75 -15.66 4.32
C LEU A 46 8.76 -15.00 3.36
N LEU A 47 9.98 -15.52 3.30
CA LEU A 47 11.02 -15.04 2.38
C LEU A 47 10.62 -15.25 0.92
N ILE A 48 10.01 -16.39 0.57
CA ILE A 48 9.51 -16.66 -0.77
C ILE A 48 8.39 -15.67 -1.14
N ILE A 49 7.43 -15.44 -0.24
CA ILE A 49 6.35 -14.47 -0.48
C ILE A 49 6.90 -13.06 -0.69
N LEU A 50 7.86 -12.64 0.14
CA LEU A 50 8.55 -11.36 -0.03
C LEU A 50 9.27 -11.27 -1.37
N ALA A 51 10.00 -12.31 -1.77
CA ALA A 51 10.70 -12.34 -3.05
C ALA A 51 9.72 -12.22 -4.22
N ILE A 52 8.63 -12.99 -4.21
CA ILE A 52 7.58 -12.94 -5.23
C ILE A 52 6.95 -11.53 -5.29
N TYR A 53 6.66 -10.93 -4.13
CA TYR A 53 6.07 -9.59 -4.07
C TYR A 53 6.98 -8.52 -4.69
N ASN A 54 8.31 -8.63 -4.52
CA ASN A 54 9.27 -7.70 -5.13
C ASN A 54 9.33 -7.87 -6.67
N VAL A 55 9.24 -9.11 -7.17
CA VAL A 55 9.38 -9.42 -8.60
C VAL A 55 8.09 -9.13 -9.38
N MET A 56 6.91 -9.32 -8.78
CA MET A 56 5.64 -9.06 -9.47
C MET A 56 5.51 -7.56 -9.79
N PRO A 57 5.32 -7.13 -11.05
CA PRO A 57 5.24 -5.70 -11.39
C PRO A 57 3.98 -5.03 -10.83
N THR A 58 2.91 -5.80 -10.66
CA THR A 58 1.61 -5.32 -10.15
C THR A 58 1.00 -6.34 -9.19
N ALA A 59 0.30 -5.87 -8.16
CA ALA A 59 -0.53 -6.68 -7.27
C ALA A 59 -1.85 -5.97 -6.98
N SER A 60 -2.98 -6.66 -7.12
CA SER A 60 -4.32 -6.10 -6.89
C SER A 60 -4.86 -6.59 -5.54
N ILE A 61 -5.34 -5.67 -4.71
CA ILE A 61 -5.97 -5.94 -3.40
C ILE A 61 -7.27 -5.13 -3.36
N GLY A 62 -8.38 -5.74 -3.79
CA GLY A 62 -9.65 -5.03 -3.98
C GLY A 62 -9.51 -3.91 -5.00
N ASP A 63 -9.85 -2.68 -4.61
CA ASP A 63 -9.77 -1.48 -5.44
C ASP A 63 -8.37 -0.83 -5.46
N LEU A 64 -7.43 -1.35 -4.68
CA LEU A 64 -6.04 -0.89 -4.65
C LEU A 64 -5.17 -1.74 -5.58
N ILE A 65 -4.43 -1.09 -6.47
CA ILE A 65 -3.45 -1.72 -7.35
C ILE A 65 -2.06 -1.23 -6.97
N MET A 66 -1.28 -2.11 -6.35
CA MET A 66 0.10 -1.85 -5.97
C MET A 66 1.01 -2.08 -7.18
N ILE A 67 1.78 -1.08 -7.59
CA ILE A 67 2.60 -1.14 -8.81
C ILE A 67 4.07 -0.82 -8.53
N ASN A 68 4.95 -1.40 -9.32
CA ASN A 68 6.35 -0.97 -9.40
C ASN A 68 6.47 0.30 -10.26
N LEU A 69 7.56 1.04 -10.07
CA LEU A 69 7.92 2.13 -10.98
C LEU A 69 8.09 1.61 -12.42
N ASP A 70 7.86 2.46 -13.41
CA ASP A 70 7.99 2.16 -14.84
C ASP A 70 7.07 1.05 -15.38
N THR A 71 6.10 0.63 -14.58
CA THR A 71 5.08 -0.36 -14.97
C THR A 71 3.86 0.35 -15.55
N THR A 72 3.41 -0.10 -16.72
CA THR A 72 2.12 0.31 -17.28
C THR A 72 1.02 -0.48 -16.58
N VAL A 73 0.00 0.22 -16.08
CA VAL A 73 -1.13 -0.40 -15.39
C VAL A 73 -2.44 0.18 -15.89
N LYS A 74 -3.44 -0.69 -16.03
CA LYS A 74 -4.82 -0.31 -16.31
C LYS A 74 -5.56 -0.04 -14.99
N ILE A 75 -6.04 1.18 -14.81
CA ILE A 75 -6.91 1.56 -13.69
C ILE A 75 -8.32 1.85 -14.18
N LYS A 76 -9.33 1.41 -13.41
CA LYS A 76 -10.75 1.71 -13.65
C LYS A 76 -11.23 2.79 -12.68
N LEU A 77 -12.39 3.39 -12.98
CA LEU A 77 -13.04 4.31 -12.05
C LEU A 77 -13.26 3.63 -10.69
N GLY A 78 -12.98 4.35 -9.60
CA GLY A 78 -13.03 3.81 -8.24
C GLY A 78 -11.78 3.05 -7.79
N GLN A 79 -10.88 2.69 -8.71
CA GLN A 79 -9.60 2.06 -8.37
C GLN A 79 -8.50 3.10 -8.15
N THR A 80 -7.54 2.73 -7.31
CA THR A 80 -6.35 3.53 -7.02
C THR A 80 -5.10 2.72 -7.32
N ALA A 81 -4.23 3.22 -8.20
CA ALA A 81 -2.88 2.73 -8.32
C ALA A 81 -1.97 3.39 -7.27
N LYS A 82 -1.15 2.61 -6.57
CA LYS A 82 -0.17 3.10 -5.59
C LYS A 82 1.20 2.48 -5.82
N LEU A 83 2.27 3.26 -5.74
CA LEU A 83 3.62 2.71 -5.77
C LEU A 83 3.88 1.86 -4.52
N LYS A 84 4.55 0.71 -4.68
CA LYS A 84 4.80 -0.21 -3.55
C LYS A 84 5.67 0.37 -2.45
N TYR A 85 6.68 1.14 -2.81
CA TYR A 85 7.74 1.58 -1.90
C TYR A 85 7.74 3.09 -1.65
N ASP A 86 6.81 3.82 -2.27
CA ASP A 86 6.72 5.28 -2.17
C ASP A 86 5.26 5.70 -1.90
N ASP A 87 5.07 6.83 -1.22
CA ASP A 87 3.74 7.38 -1.01
C ASP A 87 3.26 8.17 -2.24
N VAL A 88 3.08 7.45 -3.34
CA VAL A 88 2.58 7.99 -4.60
C VAL A 88 1.35 7.22 -5.01
N SER A 89 0.25 7.93 -5.27
CA SER A 89 -0.99 7.31 -5.71
C SER A 89 -1.66 8.09 -6.84
N VAL A 90 -2.38 7.35 -7.66
CA VAL A 90 -3.16 7.86 -8.78
C VAL A 90 -4.51 7.16 -8.78
N SER A 91 -5.59 7.92 -8.80
CA SER A 91 -6.92 7.40 -9.08
C SER A 91 -7.60 8.26 -10.15
N ILE A 92 -8.55 7.69 -10.86
CA ILE A 92 -9.42 8.47 -11.74
C ILE A 92 -10.41 9.21 -10.86
N ASN A 93 -10.48 10.53 -11.01
CA ASN A 93 -11.49 11.36 -10.36
C ASN A 93 -12.81 11.26 -11.14
N HIS A 94 -12.76 11.54 -12.45
CA HIS A 94 -13.89 11.37 -13.36
C HIS A 94 -13.39 11.30 -14.82
N PHE A 95 -14.27 10.87 -15.72
CA PHE A 95 -14.07 10.97 -17.16
C PHE A 95 -14.95 12.09 -17.72
N ILE A 96 -14.40 12.84 -18.67
CA ILE A 96 -15.14 13.77 -19.51
C ILE A 96 -15.15 13.16 -20.91
N ASN A 97 -16.34 12.98 -21.46
CA ASN A 97 -16.56 12.41 -22.79
C ASN A 97 -17.57 13.26 -23.53
N ASP A 98 -17.12 14.42 -24.01
CA ASP A 98 -17.89 15.33 -24.85
C ASP A 98 -17.24 15.41 -26.23
N PRO A 99 -17.48 14.41 -27.11
CA PRO A 99 -16.90 14.41 -28.44
C PRO A 99 -17.42 15.58 -29.25
N CYS A 100 -16.52 16.30 -29.92
CA CYS A 100 -16.92 17.34 -30.86
C CYS A 100 -17.69 16.71 -32.04
N PRO A 101 -18.94 17.14 -32.31
CA PRO A 101 -19.68 16.69 -33.48
C PRO A 101 -18.92 16.99 -34.77
N ALA A 102 -18.96 16.06 -35.73
CA ALA A 102 -18.18 16.16 -36.98
C ALA A 102 -18.54 17.38 -37.85
N ASP A 103 -19.71 17.98 -37.63
CA ASP A 103 -20.23 19.15 -38.33
C ASP A 103 -20.01 20.48 -37.59
N LYS A 104 -19.27 20.48 -36.46
CA LYS A 104 -19.03 21.66 -35.64
C LYS A 104 -17.55 21.94 -35.41
N THR A 105 -17.23 23.22 -35.18
CA THR A 105 -15.91 23.64 -34.71
C THR A 105 -15.95 23.73 -33.19
N CYS A 106 -15.20 22.86 -32.50
CA CYS A 106 -15.04 22.92 -31.05
C CYS A 106 -13.64 23.39 -30.69
N PHE A 107 -13.53 24.05 -29.53
CA PHE A 107 -12.24 24.36 -28.93
C PHE A 107 -11.75 23.15 -28.13
N GLY A 108 -11.13 22.18 -28.83
CA GLY A 108 -10.50 21.00 -28.26
C GLY A 108 -11.30 19.70 -28.38
N ASP A 109 -10.59 18.58 -28.18
CA ASP A 109 -11.17 17.25 -28.08
C ASP A 109 -11.74 17.14 -26.65
N GLY A 110 -13.06 17.30 -26.48
CA GLY A 110 -13.72 17.31 -25.16
C GLY A 110 -13.69 15.97 -24.41
N GLN A 111 -12.69 15.13 -24.67
CA GLN A 111 -12.52 13.81 -24.09
C GLN A 111 -11.23 13.73 -23.29
N PHE A 112 -11.33 13.59 -21.97
CA PHE A 112 -10.17 13.32 -21.12
C PHE A 112 -10.54 12.64 -19.81
N ALA A 113 -9.56 11.97 -19.21
CA ALA A 113 -9.66 11.45 -17.85
C ALA A 113 -8.98 12.42 -16.89
N ASP A 114 -9.68 12.85 -15.84
CA ASP A 114 -9.11 13.66 -14.76
C ASP A 114 -8.58 12.75 -13.66
N TYR A 115 -7.38 13.02 -13.17
CA TYR A 115 -6.70 12.17 -12.19
C TYR A 115 -6.50 12.90 -10.87
N LYS A 116 -6.73 12.17 -9.78
CA LYS A 116 -6.23 12.53 -8.47
C LYS A 116 -4.82 11.96 -8.32
N PHE A 117 -3.82 12.73 -8.72
CA PHE A 117 -2.41 12.37 -8.55
C PHE A 117 -1.86 12.95 -7.23
N THR A 118 -1.37 12.09 -6.34
CA THR A 118 -0.84 12.49 -5.02
C THR A 118 0.57 11.96 -4.83
N VAL A 119 1.49 12.81 -4.36
CA VAL A 119 2.86 12.44 -3.96
C VAL A 119 3.13 12.98 -2.56
N ASN A 120 3.43 12.10 -1.61
CA ASN A 120 3.68 12.40 -0.20
C ASN A 120 2.56 13.26 0.41
N GLY A 121 1.30 12.85 0.18
CA GLY A 121 0.11 13.59 0.61
C GLY A 121 -0.21 14.89 -0.14
N LYS A 122 0.65 15.37 -1.04
CA LYS A 122 0.40 16.57 -1.85
C LYS A 122 -0.26 16.21 -3.18
N GLY A 123 -1.38 16.86 -3.50
CA GLY A 123 -2.07 16.70 -4.77
C GLY A 123 -1.40 17.49 -5.91
N TYR A 124 -1.41 16.91 -7.11
CA TYR A 124 -0.93 17.52 -8.35
C TYR A 124 -2.02 17.41 -9.40
N TYR A 125 -2.21 18.48 -10.17
CA TYR A 125 -3.13 18.47 -11.29
C TYR A 125 -2.62 17.51 -12.38
N ALA A 126 -3.49 16.61 -12.83
CA ALA A 126 -3.15 15.61 -13.82
C ALA A 126 -4.39 15.19 -14.61
N ASN A 127 -4.26 15.12 -15.93
CA ASN A 127 -5.31 14.59 -16.81
C ASN A 127 -4.68 13.78 -17.95
N SER A 128 -5.49 13.09 -18.75
CA SER A 128 -4.98 12.23 -19.84
C SER A 128 -4.32 12.95 -21.01
N LEU A 129 -4.53 14.27 -21.16
CA LEU A 129 -4.01 15.06 -22.28
C LEU A 129 -2.61 15.61 -22.00
N ILE A 130 -2.26 15.78 -20.72
CA ILE A 130 -0.97 16.34 -20.31
C ILE A 130 -0.22 15.37 -19.40
N THR A 131 1.08 15.27 -19.61
CA THR A 131 1.94 14.56 -18.67
C THR A 131 2.09 15.40 -17.40
N ALA A 132 1.67 14.85 -16.26
CA ALA A 132 1.75 15.55 -14.98
C ALA A 132 3.07 15.27 -14.28
N ASN A 133 3.70 16.32 -13.75
CA ASN A 133 4.95 16.23 -12.99
C ASN A 133 4.71 16.71 -11.55
N GLY A 134 5.16 15.93 -10.57
CA GLY A 134 4.97 16.26 -9.16
C GLY A 134 5.89 15.46 -8.25
N GLY A 135 6.57 16.14 -7.31
CA GLY A 135 7.38 15.50 -6.27
C GLY A 135 8.46 14.53 -6.77
N GLY A 136 9.05 14.80 -7.94
CA GLY A 136 10.06 13.93 -8.58
C GLY A 136 9.47 12.73 -9.34
N TYR A 137 8.16 12.70 -9.54
CA TYR A 137 7.47 11.69 -10.33
C TYR A 137 6.72 12.32 -11.51
N LYS A 138 6.59 11.52 -12.56
CA LYS A 138 5.89 11.84 -13.78
C LYS A 138 4.82 10.80 -14.05
N LEU A 139 3.57 11.26 -14.18
CA LEU A 139 2.42 10.47 -14.57
C LEU A 139 2.14 10.69 -16.06
N SER A 140 2.17 9.60 -16.82
CA SER A 140 1.84 9.61 -18.24
C SER A 140 0.68 8.66 -18.52
N THR A 141 -0.26 9.14 -19.33
CA THR A 141 -1.33 8.30 -19.87
C THR A 141 -0.86 7.64 -21.15
N ILE A 142 -0.98 6.33 -21.21
CA ILE A 142 -0.60 5.50 -22.36
C ILE A 142 -1.81 5.31 -23.27
N SER A 143 -2.97 5.01 -22.69
CA SER A 143 -4.24 4.85 -23.40
C SER A 143 -5.43 5.11 -22.48
N THR A 144 -6.61 5.36 -23.04
CA THR A 144 -7.88 5.45 -22.29
C THR A 144 -9.06 5.29 -23.23
N ASP A 145 -10.17 4.77 -22.72
CA ASP A 145 -11.46 4.72 -23.43
C ASP A 145 -12.37 5.90 -23.07
N TYR A 146 -11.88 6.85 -22.26
CA TYR A 146 -12.59 8.04 -21.78
C TYR A 146 -13.93 7.75 -21.08
N THR A 147 -14.15 6.52 -20.61
CA THR A 147 -15.45 6.10 -20.06
C THR A 147 -15.31 5.17 -18.86
N THR A 148 -14.43 4.17 -18.93
CA THR A 148 -14.32 3.12 -17.92
C THR A 148 -12.91 2.91 -17.38
N TYR A 149 -11.87 3.18 -18.18
CA TYR A 149 -10.49 2.95 -17.77
C TYR A 149 -9.47 3.91 -18.38
N THR A 150 -8.31 3.96 -17.76
CA THR A 150 -7.08 4.49 -18.36
C THR A 150 -5.92 3.56 -18.10
N GLU A 151 -4.98 3.47 -19.03
CA GLU A 151 -3.67 2.88 -18.83
C GLU A 151 -2.68 3.98 -18.55
N ILE A 152 -2.00 3.89 -17.42
CA ILE A 152 -1.07 4.90 -16.93
C ILE A 152 0.30 4.28 -16.67
N LYS A 153 1.32 5.12 -16.68
CA LYS A 153 2.68 4.79 -16.27
C LYS A 153 3.22 5.87 -15.35
N LEU A 154 3.75 5.46 -14.20
CA LEU A 154 4.51 6.32 -13.30
C LEU A 154 6.00 6.12 -13.53
N THR A 155 6.72 7.22 -13.69
CA THR A 155 8.19 7.25 -13.90
C THR A 155 8.82 8.29 -12.98
N LYS A 156 10.12 8.20 -12.71
CA LYS A 156 10.83 9.30 -12.03
C LYS A 156 11.05 10.44 -13.01
N THR A 157 10.91 11.67 -12.54
CA THR A 157 11.39 12.84 -13.28
C THR A 157 12.91 12.85 -13.13
N SER A 158 13.66 12.76 -14.23
CA SER A 158 15.10 12.99 -14.17
C SER A 158 15.34 14.44 -13.78
N ASP A 159 16.05 14.66 -12.67
CA ASP A 159 16.65 15.96 -12.38
C ASP A 159 17.68 16.23 -13.48
N ASN A 160 17.39 17.17 -14.37
CA ASN A 160 18.34 17.72 -15.33
C ASN A 160 19.09 18.89 -14.67
#